data_AF-A0A945FXG4-F1
#
_entry.id   AF-A0A945FXG4-F1
#
_cell.length_a   1.000
_cell.length_b   1.000
_cell.length_c   1.000
_cell.angle_alpha   90.00
_cell.angle_beta   90.00
_cell.angle_gamma   90.00
#
_symmetry.space_group_name_H-M   'P 1'
#
loop_
_entity.id
_entity.type
_entity.pdbx_description
1 polymer ?
#
loop_
_entity_poly.entity_id
_entity_poly.type
_entity_poly.pdbx_seq_one_letter_code
_entity_poly.pdbx_strand_id
1 'polypeptide(L)'
;MYIRCTTIKASKTGEPYKSFRLVESERINGKVKQRTLINLGRYFDVPQAQWQSLSSRIDRLLTGQSSFLSIELDEDLEAIAQRYTAQIIASNRCSGFMLWLSVFMNLSISVSISKL
;
A
#
# COMPACT_ATOMS: atom_id res chain seq x y z
N MET A 1 0.74 6.26 -6.77
CA MET A 1 -0.47 5.50 -6.36
C MET A 1 -1.46 6.40 -5.60
N TYR A 2 -2.74 6.00 -5.42
CA TYR A 2 -3.72 6.74 -4.62
C TYR A 2 -4.77 5.83 -3.96
N ILE A 3 -5.43 6.31 -2.90
CA ILE A 3 -6.51 5.58 -2.21
C ILE A 3 -7.86 6.01 -2.77
N ARG A 4 -8.65 5.04 -3.24
CA ARG A 4 -10.00 5.26 -3.75
C ARG A 4 -11.03 4.83 -2.70
N CYS A 5 -11.90 5.76 -2.32
CA CYS A 5 -13.09 5.47 -1.52
C CYS A 5 -14.28 5.17 -2.44
N THR A 6 -15.04 4.13 -2.13
CA THR A 6 -16.33 3.82 -2.79
C THR A 6 -17.40 3.72 -1.73
N THR A 7 -18.46 4.52 -1.87
CA THR A 7 -19.66 4.38 -1.05
C THR A 7 -20.55 3.30 -1.65
N ILE A 8 -20.83 2.26 -0.88
CA ILE A 8 -21.72 1.18 -1.26
C ILE A 8 -23.08 1.50 -0.66
N LYS A 9 -24.08 1.62 -1.55
CA LYS A 9 -25.46 1.83 -1.14
C LYS A 9 -25.96 0.56 -0.45
N ALA A 10 -26.66 0.75 0.65
CA ALA A 10 -27.46 -0.28 1.28
C ALA A 10 -28.41 -0.94 0.27
N SER A 11 -28.43 -2.27 0.20
CA SER A 11 -29.61 -2.98 -0.29
C SER A 11 -30.59 -3.19 0.87
N LYS A 12 -31.75 -3.83 0.61
CA LYS A 12 -32.94 -3.93 1.49
C LYS A 12 -32.71 -4.29 2.98
N THR A 13 -31.51 -4.64 3.42
CA THR A 13 -31.19 -5.17 4.76
C THR A 13 -29.93 -4.61 5.43
N GLY A 14 -29.24 -3.60 4.87
CA GLY A 14 -27.96 -3.13 5.42
C GLY A 14 -27.84 -1.62 5.54
N GLU A 15 -26.87 -1.14 6.33
CA GLU A 15 -26.48 0.27 6.35
C GLU A 15 -25.48 0.58 5.22
N PRO A 16 -25.51 1.79 4.63
CA PRO A 16 -24.52 2.20 3.64
C PRO A 16 -23.12 2.19 4.27
N TYR A 17 -22.14 1.64 3.56
CA TYR A 17 -20.77 1.56 4.05
C TYR A 17 -19.75 2.02 3.00
N LYS A 18 -18.57 2.41 3.47
CA LYS A 18 -17.44 2.77 2.60
C LYS A 18 -16.51 1.57 2.47
N SER A 19 -15.92 1.43 1.29
CA SER A 19 -14.84 0.49 1.03
C SER A 19 -13.69 1.20 0.33
N PHE A 20 -12.47 0.82 0.70
CA PHE A 20 -11.24 1.50 0.28
C PHE A 20 -10.33 0.55 -0.50
N ARG A 21 -9.66 1.09 -1.52
CA ARG A 21 -8.71 0.36 -2.37
C ARG A 21 -7.48 1.21 -2.64
N LEU A 22 -6.31 0.58 -2.64
CA LEU A 22 -5.09 1.19 -3.17
C LEU A 22 -5.04 0.94 -4.68
N VAL A 23 -4.91 2.01 -5.45
CA VAL A 23 -4.94 1.98 -6.91
C VAL A 23 -3.66 2.59 -7.48
N GLU A 24 -3.13 1.93 -8.49
CA GLU A 24 -2.06 2.42 -9.35
C GLU A 24 -2.64 2.90 -10.67
N SER A 25 -2.11 4.01 -11.19
CA SER A 25 -2.45 4.54 -12.50
C SER A 25 -1.23 4.44 -13.41
N GLU A 26 -1.36 3.74 -14.52
CA GLU A 26 -0.31 3.56 -15.53
C GLU A 26 -0.76 4.16 -16.86
N ARG A 27 0.16 4.74 -17.64
CA ARG A 27 -0.13 5.19 -19.00
C ARG A 27 0.39 4.16 -20.00
N ILE A 28 -0.51 3.57 -20.77
CA ILE A 28 -0.19 2.61 -21.83
C ILE A 28 -0.77 3.14 -23.14
N ASN A 29 0.08 3.33 -24.15
CA ASN A 29 -0.33 3.80 -25.49
C ASN A 29 -1.22 5.06 -25.45
N GLY A 30 -0.82 6.04 -24.64
CA GLY A 30 -1.55 7.30 -24.46
C GLY A 30 -2.80 7.23 -23.58
N LYS A 31 -3.29 6.02 -23.22
CA LYS A 31 -4.44 5.81 -22.35
C LYS A 31 -4.02 5.59 -20.91
N VAL A 32 -4.77 6.16 -19.95
CA VAL A 32 -4.58 5.90 -18.52
C VAL A 32 -5.34 4.63 -18.15
N LYS A 33 -4.64 3.63 -17.62
CA LYS A 33 -5.21 2.41 -17.05
C LYS A 33 -5.07 2.45 -15.54
N GLN A 34 -6.14 2.12 -14.83
CA GLN A 34 -6.14 1.98 -13.37
C GLN A 34 -6.09 0.51 -12.99
N ARG A 35 -5.19 0.15 -12.07
CA ARG A 35 -5.04 -1.21 -11.52
C ARG A 35 -5.20 -1.16 -10.00
N THR A 36 -6.07 -2.01 -9.46
CA THR A 36 -6.16 -2.17 -7.99
C THR A 36 -4.99 -3.04 -7.52
N LEU A 37 -4.19 -2.53 -6.58
CA LEU A 37 -3.08 -3.27 -5.97
C LEU A 37 -3.55 -4.12 -4.79
N ILE A 38 -4.41 -3.55 -3.94
CA ILE A 38 -4.96 -4.22 -2.76
C ILE A 38 -6.31 -3.62 -2.38
N ASN A 39 -7.20 -4.47 -1.85
CA ASN A 39 -8.43 -4.04 -1.19
C ASN A 39 -8.13 -3.76 0.28
N LEU A 40 -8.28 -2.51 0.72
CA LEU A 40 -8.06 -2.10 2.11
C LEU A 40 -9.28 -2.44 2.99
N GLY A 41 -10.42 -2.68 2.35
CA GLY A 41 -11.65 -3.11 3.01
C GLY A 41 -12.46 -1.95 3.59
N ARG A 42 -13.43 -2.28 4.45
CA ARG A 42 -14.36 -1.32 5.07
C ARG A 42 -13.87 -0.76 6.42
N TYR A 43 -12.87 -1.41 7.02
CA TYR A 43 -12.29 -1.06 8.33
C TYR A 43 -10.98 -0.28 8.18
N PHE A 44 -10.76 0.33 7.02
CA PHE A 44 -9.63 1.23 6.81
C PHE A 44 -9.92 2.56 7.50
N ASP A 45 -9.09 2.88 8.50
CA ASP A 45 -9.30 3.91 9.51
C ASP A 45 -8.30 5.08 9.42
N VAL A 46 -7.38 5.04 8.45
CA VAL A 46 -6.41 6.13 8.24
C VAL A 46 -7.15 7.41 7.82
N PRO A 47 -6.89 8.56 8.49
CA PRO A 47 -7.50 9.83 8.14
C PRO A 47 -7.24 10.23 6.68
N GLN A 48 -8.24 10.84 6.02
CA GLN A 48 -8.13 11.22 4.61
C GLN A 48 -6.95 12.14 4.31
N ALA A 49 -6.59 13.03 5.25
CA ALA A 49 -5.42 13.90 5.14
C ALA A 49 -4.09 13.13 4.97
N GLN A 50 -4.02 11.90 5.46
CA GLN A 50 -2.81 11.07 5.45
C GLN A 50 -2.77 10.09 4.27
N TRP A 51 -3.83 9.99 3.47
CA TRP A 51 -3.91 9.01 2.37
C TRP A 51 -2.80 9.18 1.34
N GLN A 52 -2.44 10.42 1.02
CA GLN A 52 -1.38 10.70 0.06
C GLN A 52 0.01 10.32 0.61
N SER A 53 0.26 10.60 1.89
CA SER A 53 1.50 10.21 2.56
C SER A 53 1.64 8.69 2.61
N LEU A 54 0.56 7.99 2.98
CA LEU A 54 0.52 6.53 2.98
C LEU A 54 0.74 5.93 1.59
N SER A 55 0.01 6.40 0.58
CA SER A 55 0.14 5.85 -0.78
C SER A 55 1.53 6.11 -1.38
N SER A 56 2.13 7.28 -1.11
CA SER A 56 3.48 7.63 -1.55
C SER A 56 4.53 6.78 -0.83
N ARG A 57 4.33 6.50 0.45
CA ARG A 57 5.23 5.62 1.20
C ARG A 57 5.22 4.19 0.66
N ILE A 58 4.03 3.63 0.40
CA ILE A 58 3.89 2.29 -0.20
C ILE A 58 4.56 2.24 -1.58
N ASP A 59 4.40 3.27 -2.41
CA ASP A 59 5.04 3.38 -3.73
C ASP A 59 6.58 3.34 -3.62
N ARG A 60 7.16 4.09 -2.68
CA ARG A 60 8.61 4.07 -2.40
C ARG A 60 9.10 2.69 -1.94
N LEU A 61 8.36 2.04 -1.04
CA LEU A 61 8.69 0.70 -0.55
C LEU A 61 8.64 -0.35 -1.68
N LEU A 62 7.64 -0.27 -2.57
CA LEU A 62 7.51 -1.19 -3.71
C LEU A 62 8.58 -0.97 -4.79
N THR A 63 9.04 0.26 -4.97
CA THR A 63 10.09 0.61 -5.96
C THR A 63 11.52 0.43 -5.43
N GLY A 64 11.69 -0.01 -4.17
CA GLY A 64 13.00 -0.17 -3.54
C GLY A 64 13.70 1.15 -3.21
N GLN A 65 12.99 2.28 -3.31
CA GLN A 65 13.48 3.61 -2.93
C GLN A 65 13.32 3.82 -1.42
N SER A 66 13.98 2.95 -0.65
CA SER A 66 13.97 2.94 0.81
C SER A 66 14.87 4.00 1.44
N SER A 67 15.35 4.99 0.67
CA SER A 67 16.29 6.01 1.15
C SER A 67 15.82 6.59 2.48
N PHE A 68 16.67 6.36 3.49
CA PHE A 68 16.74 6.69 4.93
C PHE A 68 15.91 7.84 5.56
N LEU A 69 14.99 8.48 4.84
CA LEU A 69 14.07 9.49 5.34
C LEU A 69 12.83 8.85 5.97
N SER A 70 13.05 7.93 6.93
CA SER A 70 12.00 7.37 7.79
C SER A 70 11.40 8.41 8.75
N ILE A 71 11.77 9.69 8.61
CA ILE A 71 11.53 10.76 9.58
C ILE A 71 10.21 11.51 9.30
N GLU A 72 9.53 11.27 8.17
CA GLU A 72 8.34 12.06 7.78
C GLU A 72 6.98 11.42 8.09
N LEU A 73 6.92 10.13 8.44
CA LEU A 73 5.66 9.46 8.78
C LEU A 73 5.62 9.08 10.25
N ASP A 74 4.44 9.25 10.83
CA ASP A 74 4.08 8.68 12.13
C ASP A 74 4.31 7.16 12.14
N GLU A 75 4.76 6.63 13.28
CA GLU A 75 5.18 5.22 13.41
C GLU A 75 4.03 4.24 13.07
N ASP A 76 2.80 4.57 13.47
CA ASP A 76 1.64 3.73 13.17
C ASP A 76 1.37 3.72 11.66
N LEU A 77 1.49 4.88 11.02
CA LEU A 77 1.28 5.01 9.57
C LEU A 77 2.37 4.29 8.76
N GLU A 78 3.62 4.32 9.25
CA GLU A 78 4.73 3.56 8.66
C GLU A 78 4.49 2.04 8.79
N ALA A 79 4.07 1.56 9.96
CA ALA A 79 3.72 0.15 10.15
C ALA A 79 2.59 -0.30 9.22
N ILE A 80 1.57 0.55 9.02
CA ILE A 80 0.50 0.32 8.06
C ILE A 80 1.06 0.24 6.62
N ALA A 81 1.94 1.15 6.23
CA ALA A 81 2.56 1.17 4.90
C ALA A 81 3.37 -0.10 4.63
N GLN A 82 4.21 -0.52 5.58
CA GLN A 82 5.00 -1.75 5.49
C GLN A 82 4.11 -2.99 5.40
N ARG A 83 3.05 -3.06 6.22
CA ARG A 83 2.08 -4.16 6.20
C ARG A 83 1.40 -4.29 4.83
N TYR A 84 0.89 -3.21 4.26
CA TYR A 84 0.25 -3.26 2.95
C TYR A 84 1.24 -3.56 1.83
N THR A 85 2.47 -3.04 1.90
CA THR A 85 3.54 -3.38 0.96
C THR A 85 3.81 -4.89 0.97
N ALA A 86 3.98 -5.49 2.15
CA ALA A 86 4.20 -6.93 2.29
C ALA A 86 3.04 -7.75 1.69
N GLN A 87 1.79 -7.33 1.90
CA GLN A 87 0.62 -7.99 1.32
C GLN A 87 0.59 -7.91 -0.21
N ILE A 88 0.93 -6.75 -0.80
CA ILE A 88 1.00 -6.56 -2.25
C ILE A 88 2.09 -7.45 -2.85
N ILE A 89 3.27 -7.50 -2.23
CA ILE A 89 4.38 -8.35 -2.69
C ILE A 89 3.98 -9.83 -2.62
N ALA A 90 3.32 -10.24 -1.53
CA ALA A 90 2.86 -11.61 -1.35
C ALA A 90 1.80 -12.01 -2.38
N SER A 91 0.86 -11.12 -2.72
CA SER A 91 -0.21 -11.38 -3.69
C SER A 91 0.29 -11.37 -5.14
N ASN A 92 1.34 -10.62 -5.45
CA ASN A 92 1.88 -10.49 -6.81
C ASN A 92 2.79 -11.68 -7.23
N ARG A 93 3.01 -12.68 -6.38
CA ARG A 93 3.91 -13.83 -6.65
C ARG A 93 3.43 -14.80 -7.74
N CYS A 94 2.26 -14.60 -8.35
CA CYS A 94 1.77 -15.43 -9.46
C CYS A 94 1.81 -14.76 -10.86
N SER A 95 2.27 -13.52 -10.99
CA SER A 95 2.50 -12.88 -12.30
C SER A 95 3.92 -12.33 -12.35
N GLY A 96 4.80 -13.02 -13.06
CA GLY A 96 6.25 -12.83 -12.96
C GLY A 96 6.73 -11.42 -13.29
N PHE A 97 7.70 -10.95 -12.52
CA PHE A 97 9.00 -10.53 -13.03
C PHE A 97 9.97 -10.34 -11.86
N MET A 98 11.22 -10.71 -12.09
CA MET A 98 12.35 -10.82 -11.18
C MET A 98 12.66 -9.51 -10.40
N LEU A 99 12.26 -9.44 -9.14
CA LEU A 99 12.68 -8.40 -8.17
C LEU A 99 12.88 -8.98 -6.76
N TRP A 100 13.16 -10.29 -6.69
CA TRP A 100 13.19 -11.06 -5.44
C TRP A 100 14.61 -11.31 -4.90
N LEU A 101 15.54 -10.36 -5.08
CA LEU A 101 16.81 -10.36 -4.34
C LEU A 101 17.01 -9.11 -3.46
N SER A 102 16.45 -7.95 -3.78
CA SER A 102 16.70 -6.72 -2.99
C SER A 102 15.85 -6.58 -1.72
N VAL A 103 14.66 -7.21 -1.67
CA VAL A 103 13.74 -7.09 -0.51
C VAL A 103 14.05 -8.14 0.56
N PHE A 104 14.51 -9.34 0.18
CA PHE A 104 14.82 -10.41 1.14
C PHE A 104 16.01 -10.07 2.05
N MET A 105 16.95 -9.23 1.58
CA MET A 105 18.08 -8.78 2.43
C MET A 105 17.71 -7.67 3.42
N ASN A 106 16.66 -6.88 3.17
CA ASN A 106 16.31 -5.74 4.04
C ASN A 106 15.37 -6.11 5.20
N LEU A 107 14.60 -7.19 5.10
CA LEU A 107 13.70 -7.61 6.19
C LEU A 107 14.46 -8.29 7.36
N SER A 108 15.62 -8.89 7.12
CA SER A 108 16.45 -9.49 8.17
C SER A 108 17.30 -8.48 8.95
N ILE A 109 17.53 -7.27 8.40
CA ILE A 109 18.38 -6.27 9.05
C ILE A 109 17.57 -5.43 10.04
N SER A 110 16.33 -5.07 9.73
CA SER A 110 15.55 -4.17 10.60
C SER A 110 15.08 -4.82 11.91
N VAL A 111 14.86 -6.13 11.95
CA VAL A 111 14.44 -6.83 13.19
C VAL A 111 15.62 -6.99 14.17
N SER A 112 16.87 -6.99 13.69
CA SER A 112 18.04 -7.15 14.56
C SER A 112 18.51 -5.86 15.23
N ILE A 113 18.10 -4.68 14.75
CA ILE A 113 18.56 -3.39 15.29
C ILE A 113 17.71 -2.93 16.48
N SER A 114 16.50 -3.46 16.68
CA SER A 114 15.61 -3.11 17.81
C SER A 114 15.88 -3.92 19.09
N LYS A 115 16.97 -4.70 19.16
CA LYS A 115 17.32 -5.55 20.31
C LYS A 115 18.80 -5.45 20.75
N LEU A 116 19.51 -4.40 20.35
CA LEU A 116 20.84 -4.07 20.85
C LEU A 116 20.83 -2.74 21.60
#